data_AF-A0A2E0SJJ6-F1
#
_entry.id   AF-A0A2E0SJJ6-F1
#
_cell.length_a   1.000
_cell.length_b   1.000
_cell.length_c   1.000
_cell.angle_alpha   90.00
_cell.angle_beta   90.00
_cell.angle_gamma   90.00
#
_symmetry.space_group_name_H-M   'P 1'
#
loop_
_entity.id
_entity.type
_entity.pdbx_description
1 polymer ?
#
loop_
_entity_poly.entity_id
_entity_poly.type
_entity_poly.pdbx_seq_one_letter_code
_entity_poly.pdbx_strand_id
1 'polypeptide(L)'
;MSDSPVWLSDFCEAVLDAVCPLSPMPPWGCHIFWNEEWDQWEITLFASSTEVQGGASDGRRLPSNFHVNLTKLQQVFPQINEFHWQALSHTDDDDLGPHIAIDGVYRGEQIWLRLPATAPECFEAGRSLNVNLMQLENRW
;
A
#
# COMPACT_ATOMS: atom_id res chain seq x y z
N MET A 1 16.82 1.64 8.46
CA MET A 1 15.81 0.65 8.84
C MET A 1 15.39 1.03 10.24
N SER A 2 14.22 1.62 10.43
CA SER A 2 13.75 2.04 11.76
C SER A 2 13.48 0.80 12.62
N ASP A 3 13.65 0.94 13.94
CA ASP A 3 13.34 -0.05 14.98
C ASP A 3 11.82 -0.30 15.09
N SER A 4 11.14 -0.61 13.99
CA SER A 4 9.73 -1.00 14.05
C SER A 4 9.61 -2.37 14.72
N PRO A 5 8.69 -2.54 15.69
CA PRO A 5 8.42 -3.84 16.31
C PRO A 5 8.21 -4.97 15.29
N VAL A 6 8.76 -6.16 15.58
CA VAL A 6 8.70 -7.33 14.68
C VAL A 6 7.25 -7.68 14.28
N TRP A 7 6.29 -7.50 15.19
CA TRP A 7 4.89 -7.82 14.93
C TRP A 7 4.25 -6.96 13.82
N LEU A 8 4.81 -5.78 13.51
CA LEU A 8 4.32 -4.94 12.41
C LEU A 8 4.57 -5.60 11.05
N SER A 9 5.68 -6.32 10.89
CA SER A 9 5.94 -7.09 9.68
C SER A 9 4.91 -8.20 9.52
N ASP A 10 4.62 -8.97 10.59
CA ASP A 10 3.57 -9.99 10.59
C ASP A 10 2.20 -9.40 10.20
N PHE A 11 1.89 -8.21 10.73
CA PHE A 11 0.65 -7.50 10.41
C PHE A 11 0.60 -7.11 8.92
N CYS A 12 1.67 -6.52 8.39
CA CYS A 12 1.74 -6.13 6.99
C CYS A 12 1.59 -7.33 6.06
N GLU A 13 2.26 -8.45 6.36
CA GLU A 13 2.12 -9.69 5.61
C GLU A 13 0.68 -10.21 5.63
N ALA A 14 0.01 -10.23 6.80
CA ALA A 14 -1.38 -10.63 6.91
C ALA A 14 -2.34 -9.74 6.11
N VAL A 15 -2.08 -8.42 6.05
CA VAL A 15 -2.83 -7.48 5.21
C VAL A 15 -2.59 -7.75 3.73
N LEU A 16 -1.34 -7.93 3.31
CA LEU A 16 -0.99 -8.22 1.92
C LEU A 16 -1.57 -9.54 1.43
N ASP A 17 -1.78 -10.49 2.33
CA ASP A 17 -2.47 -11.74 2.10
C ASP A 17 -3.94 -11.55 1.67
N ALA A 18 -4.56 -10.42 2.02
CA ALA A 18 -5.90 -10.04 1.58
C ALA A 18 -5.90 -9.34 0.21
N VAL A 19 -4.74 -9.02 -0.34
CA VAL A 19 -4.61 -8.40 -1.66
C VAL A 19 -4.57 -9.46 -2.75
N CYS A 20 -5.34 -9.23 -3.81
CA CYS A 20 -5.45 -10.11 -4.96
C CYS A 20 -4.91 -9.38 -6.20
N PRO A 21 -3.66 -9.65 -6.60
CA PRO A 21 -3.04 -8.96 -7.73
C PRO A 21 -3.68 -9.38 -9.07
N LEU A 22 -3.83 -8.44 -9.99
CA LEU A 22 -4.31 -8.69 -11.36
C LEU A 22 -3.17 -8.72 -12.39
N SER A 23 -1.95 -8.48 -11.94
CA SER A 23 -0.69 -8.52 -12.70
C SER A 23 0.35 -9.28 -11.88
N PRO A 24 1.57 -9.54 -12.40
CA PRO A 24 2.68 -9.92 -11.54
C PRO A 24 2.77 -8.98 -10.34
N MET A 25 2.94 -9.55 -9.15
CA MET A 25 2.92 -8.78 -7.91
C MET A 25 4.04 -7.73 -7.94
N PRO A 26 3.72 -6.43 -7.82
CA PRO A 26 4.76 -5.42 -7.65
C PRO A 26 5.40 -5.54 -6.27
N PRO A 27 6.61 -5.01 -6.07
CA PRO A 27 7.08 -4.77 -4.73
C PRO A 27 6.13 -3.79 -4.02
N TRP A 28 5.93 -4.02 -2.73
CA TRP A 28 5.05 -3.22 -1.89
C TRP A 28 5.88 -2.23 -1.08
N GLY A 29 5.44 -0.97 -1.09
CA GLY A 29 5.94 0.03 -0.17
C GLY A 29 5.16 -0.05 1.15
N CYS A 30 5.85 0.27 2.24
CA CYS A 30 5.27 0.37 3.57
C CYS A 30 5.79 1.64 4.24
N HIS A 31 4.88 2.50 4.65
CA HIS A 31 5.18 3.65 5.51
C HIS A 31 4.55 3.40 6.88
N ILE A 32 5.38 3.42 7.92
CA ILE A 32 4.97 3.20 9.31
C ILE A 32 5.35 4.45 10.10
N PHE A 33 4.38 4.98 10.82
CA PHE A 33 4.53 6.12 11.71
C PHE A 33 3.86 5.82 13.05
N TRP A 34 4.47 6.26 14.14
CA TRP A 34 3.87 6.19 15.48
C TRP A 34 3.30 7.56 15.83
N ASN A 35 1.99 7.61 16.06
CA ASN A 35 1.28 8.82 16.44
C ASN A 35 1.12 8.86 17.96
N GLU A 36 1.97 9.63 18.64
CA GLU A 36 1.96 9.78 20.10
C GLU A 36 0.70 10.45 20.65
N GLU A 37 0.03 11.31 19.88
CA GLU A 37 -1.18 12.00 20.33
C GLU A 37 -2.37 11.05 20.46
N TRP A 38 -2.43 10.05 19.56
CA TRP A 38 -3.52 9.08 19.49
C TRP A 38 -3.13 7.69 20.01
N ASP A 39 -1.89 7.52 20.48
CA ASP A 39 -1.32 6.25 20.94
C ASP A 39 -1.53 5.13 19.89
N GLN A 40 -1.23 5.44 18.63
CA GLN A 40 -1.62 4.63 17.47
C GLN A 40 -0.51 4.47 16.43
N TRP A 41 -0.42 3.26 15.85
CA TRP A 41 0.40 3.01 14.68
C TRP A 41 -0.34 3.36 13.39
N GLU A 42 0.20 4.31 12.64
CA GLU A 42 -0.27 4.64 11.31
C GLU A 42 0.53 3.85 10.26
N ILE A 43 -0.17 3.04 9.47
CA ILE A 43 0.44 2.13 8.50
C ILE A 43 -0.18 2.38 7.13
N THR A 44 0.65 2.72 6.15
CA THR A 44 0.23 2.86 4.75
C THR A 44 0.96 1.82 3.90
N LEU A 45 0.21 0.89 3.33
CA LEU A 45 0.72 -0.17 2.45
C LEU A 45 0.27 0.12 1.02
N PHE A 46 1.20 0.16 0.07
CA PHE A 46 0.88 0.57 -1.29
C PHE A 46 1.65 -0.23 -2.33
N ALA A 47 0.97 -0.56 -3.43
CA ALA A 47 1.58 -1.27 -4.54
C ALA A 47 2.43 -0.29 -5.35
N SER A 48 3.71 -0.60 -5.54
CA SER A 48 4.61 0.30 -6.28
C SER A 48 4.14 0.55 -7.71
N SER A 49 4.46 1.73 -8.23
CA SER A 49 4.28 2.04 -9.65
C SER A 49 5.37 1.39 -10.50
N THR A 50 5.06 1.14 -11.77
CA THR A 50 6.00 0.62 -12.77
C THR A 50 6.42 1.72 -13.73
N GLU A 51 7.70 2.07 -13.77
CA GLU A 51 8.25 2.99 -14.76
C GLU A 51 8.51 2.27 -16.08
N VAL A 52 8.02 2.84 -17.17
CA VAL A 52 8.30 2.37 -18.53
C VAL A 52 9.66 2.90 -18.98
N GLN A 53 10.52 2.01 -19.46
CA GLN A 53 11.84 2.34 -20.01
C GLN A 53 11.89 2.01 -21.51
N GLY A 54 12.08 3.05 -22.32
CA GLY A 54 12.13 3.00 -23.78
C GLY A 54 10.77 3.12 -24.48
N GLY A 55 10.82 3.29 -25.79
CA GLY A 55 9.64 3.42 -26.64
C GLY A 55 8.89 4.75 -26.46
N ALA A 56 7.64 4.81 -26.93
CA ALA A 56 6.85 6.04 -26.95
C ALA A 56 6.28 6.46 -25.58
N SER A 57 6.41 5.62 -24.56
CA SER A 57 5.91 5.87 -23.20
C SER A 57 7.03 5.90 -22.15
N ASP A 58 8.27 6.11 -22.58
CA ASP A 58 9.44 6.22 -21.71
C ASP A 58 9.22 7.25 -20.59
N GLY A 59 9.59 6.88 -19.36
CA GLY A 59 9.40 7.68 -18.15
C GLY A 59 7.98 7.66 -17.57
N ARG A 60 6.99 7.08 -18.26
CA ARG A 60 5.62 6.98 -17.72
C ARG A 60 5.58 6.02 -16.55
N ARG A 61 4.94 6.43 -15.45
CA ARG A 61 4.60 5.56 -14.32
C ARG A 61 3.21 4.96 -14.51
N LEU A 62 3.13 3.63 -14.44
CA LEU A 62 1.90 2.88 -14.50
C LEU A 62 1.53 2.38 -13.10
N PRO A 63 0.28 2.58 -12.64
CA PRO A 63 -0.15 2.02 -11.37
C PRO A 63 -0.21 0.49 -11.46
N SER A 64 -0.13 -0.16 -10.31
CA SER A 64 -0.28 -1.60 -10.21
C SER A 64 -1.75 -1.97 -10.00
N ASN A 65 -2.24 -2.94 -10.76
CA ASN A 65 -3.63 -3.37 -10.70
C ASN A 65 -3.81 -4.51 -9.68
N PHE A 66 -4.69 -4.29 -8.72
CA PHE A 66 -5.09 -5.29 -7.72
C PHE A 66 -6.52 -5.03 -7.27
N HIS A 67 -7.12 -6.01 -6.61
CA HIS A 67 -8.30 -5.81 -5.78
C HIS A 67 -8.03 -6.33 -4.37
N VAL A 68 -8.85 -5.95 -3.41
CA VAL A 68 -8.71 -6.36 -2.01
C VAL A 68 -9.90 -7.22 -1.62
N ASN A 69 -9.64 -8.40 -1.05
CA ASN A 69 -10.67 -9.20 -0.42
C ASN A 69 -11.00 -8.58 0.95
N LEU A 70 -12.01 -7.70 0.97
CA LEU A 70 -12.39 -6.97 2.18
C LEU A 70 -12.80 -7.89 3.34
N THR A 71 -13.42 -9.04 3.05
CA THR A 71 -13.75 -10.03 4.08
C THR A 71 -12.50 -10.62 4.71
N LYS A 72 -11.48 -10.98 3.91
CA LYS A 72 -10.19 -11.48 4.44
C LYS A 72 -9.43 -10.38 5.18
N LEU A 73 -9.47 -9.14 4.67
CA LEU A 73 -8.83 -8.00 5.32
C LEU A 73 -9.43 -7.73 6.70
N GLN A 74 -10.76 -7.75 6.83
CA GLN A 74 -11.42 -7.58 8.13
C GLN A 74 -10.98 -8.64 9.16
N GLN A 75 -10.72 -9.87 8.73
CA GLN A 75 -10.29 -10.96 9.62
C GLN A 75 -8.89 -10.77 10.19
N VAL A 76 -8.07 -9.87 9.63
CA VAL A 76 -6.75 -9.54 10.17
C VAL A 76 -6.88 -8.85 11.54
N PHE A 77 -7.97 -8.11 11.75
CA PHE A 77 -8.21 -7.34 12.96
C PHE A 77 -9.14 -8.10 13.91
N PRO A 78 -8.68 -8.49 15.12
CA PRO A 78 -9.56 -8.99 16.17
C PRO A 78 -10.70 -8.02 16.54
N GLN A 79 -10.45 -6.71 16.43
CA GLN A 79 -11.44 -5.66 16.67
C GLN A 79 -11.26 -4.56 15.62
N ILE A 80 -12.38 -4.15 15.03
CA ILE A 80 -12.48 -3.01 14.10
C ILE A 80 -13.37 -1.96 14.76
N ASN A 81 -12.87 -0.73 14.86
CA ASN A 81 -13.64 0.42 15.32
C ASN A 81 -14.33 1.07 14.12
N GLU A 82 -13.58 1.28 13.03
CA GLU A 82 -14.07 1.89 11.80
C GLU A 82 -13.51 1.21 10.55
N PHE A 83 -14.30 1.19 9.47
CA PHE A 83 -13.89 0.64 8.19
C PHE A 83 -14.42 1.50 7.05
N HIS A 84 -13.50 2.14 6.33
CA HIS A 84 -13.82 3.18 5.35
C HIS A 84 -13.34 2.81 3.96
N TRP A 85 -14.05 3.36 2.98
CA TRP A 85 -13.62 3.41 1.60
C TRP A 85 -13.75 4.84 1.10
N GLN A 86 -12.64 5.39 0.63
CA GLN A 86 -12.62 6.64 -0.12
C GLN A 86 -12.57 6.33 -1.62
N ALA A 87 -13.62 6.73 -2.33
CA ALA A 87 -13.77 6.41 -3.75
C ALA A 87 -12.97 7.34 -4.67
N LEU A 88 -12.79 8.60 -4.28
CA LEU A 88 -12.15 9.66 -5.06
C LEU A 88 -11.29 10.51 -4.13
N SER A 89 -10.25 11.15 -4.67
CA SER A 89 -9.45 12.13 -3.93
C SER A 89 -10.34 13.24 -3.37
N HIS A 90 -10.08 13.66 -2.14
CA HIS A 90 -10.87 14.70 -1.50
C HIS A 90 -10.51 16.10 -2.01
N THR A 91 -9.22 16.35 -2.24
CA THR A 91 -8.62 17.63 -2.62
C THR A 91 -7.39 17.41 -3.49
N ASP A 92 -6.86 18.49 -4.09
CA ASP A 92 -5.68 18.43 -4.96
C ASP A 92 -4.38 18.06 -4.19
N ASP A 93 -4.38 18.21 -2.85
CA ASP A 93 -3.30 17.88 -1.93
C ASP A 93 -3.51 16.52 -1.20
N ASP A 94 -4.49 15.73 -1.64
CA ASP A 94 -4.71 14.38 -1.14
C ASP A 94 -3.70 13.39 -1.77
N ASP A 95 -2.54 13.27 -1.12
CA ASP A 95 -1.44 12.39 -1.54
C ASP A 95 -1.82 10.90 -1.61
N LEU A 96 -2.88 10.47 -0.92
CA LEU A 96 -3.30 9.07 -0.86
C LEU A 96 -4.35 8.71 -1.91
N GLY A 97 -5.22 9.67 -2.24
CA GLY A 97 -6.31 9.48 -3.19
C GLY A 97 -7.28 8.36 -2.77
N PRO A 98 -7.90 7.64 -3.74
CA PRO A 98 -8.81 6.55 -3.42
C PRO A 98 -8.14 5.45 -2.59
N HIS A 99 -8.71 5.09 -1.45
CA HIS A 99 -8.10 4.11 -0.55
C HIS A 99 -9.12 3.39 0.32
N ILE A 100 -8.71 2.25 0.86
CA ILE A 100 -9.38 1.57 1.98
C ILE A 100 -8.67 1.99 3.27
N ALA A 101 -9.42 2.29 4.32
CA ALA A 101 -8.86 2.57 5.65
C ALA A 101 -9.55 1.75 6.74
N ILE A 102 -8.78 1.26 7.71
CA ILE A 102 -9.29 0.56 8.89
C ILE A 102 -8.71 1.19 10.14
N ASP A 103 -9.58 1.58 11.07
CA ASP A 103 -9.22 1.81 12.46
C ASP A 103 -9.55 0.55 13.27
N GLY A 104 -8.56 0.00 13.96
CA GLY A 104 -8.78 -1.23 14.72
C GLY A 104 -7.62 -1.60 15.61
N VAL A 105 -7.72 -2.78 16.21
CA VAL A 105 -6.72 -3.30 17.16
C VAL A 105 -6.09 -4.56 16.59
N TYR A 106 -4.76 -4.65 16.66
CA TYR A 106 -4.00 -5.85 16.35
C TYR A 106 -3.00 -6.16 17.46
N ARG A 107 -3.06 -7.37 18.04
CA ARG A 107 -2.22 -7.79 19.18
C ARG A 107 -2.23 -6.82 20.38
N GLY A 108 -3.34 -6.10 20.58
CA GLY A 108 -3.51 -5.13 21.67
C GLY A 108 -3.06 -3.71 21.33
N GLU A 109 -2.52 -3.49 20.13
CA GLU A 109 -2.03 -2.20 19.65
C GLU A 109 -3.08 -1.54 18.75
N GLN A 110 -3.26 -0.22 18.90
CA GLN A 110 -4.17 0.57 18.07
C GLN A 110 -3.51 0.83 16.70
N ILE A 111 -4.23 0.55 15.61
CA ILE A 111 -3.72 0.63 14.24
C ILE A 111 -4.66 1.46 13.37
N TRP A 112 -4.11 2.41 12.61
CA TRP A 112 -4.74 3.08 11.50
C TRP A 112 -4.10 2.62 10.19
N LEU A 113 -4.73 1.65 9.52
CA LEU A 113 -4.27 1.08 8.26
C LEU A 113 -4.85 1.86 7.07
N ARG A 114 -4.03 2.15 6.07
CA ARG A 114 -4.43 2.71 4.77
C ARG A 114 -3.84 1.88 3.62
N LEU A 115 -4.70 1.57 2.65
CA LEU A 115 -4.37 0.86 1.41
C LEU A 115 -4.84 1.69 0.21
N PRO A 116 -4.00 2.62 -0.30
CA PRO A 116 -4.36 3.41 -1.47
C PRO A 116 -4.35 2.60 -2.76
N ALA A 117 -5.21 3.00 -3.69
CA ALA A 117 -5.33 2.40 -5.02
C ALA A 117 -4.08 2.63 -5.88
N THR A 118 -3.32 3.68 -5.59
CA THR A 118 -2.06 4.02 -6.25
C THR A 118 -0.97 4.33 -5.22
N ALA A 119 0.29 4.11 -5.58
CA ALA A 119 1.40 4.58 -4.76
C ALA A 119 1.35 6.11 -4.61
N PRO A 120 1.60 6.66 -3.39
CA PRO A 120 1.71 8.10 -3.20
C PRO A 120 2.84 8.69 -4.06
N GLU A 121 2.67 9.92 -4.54
CA GLU A 121 3.59 10.53 -5.52
C GLU A 121 5.01 10.74 -4.99
N CYS A 122 5.16 10.89 -3.68
CA CYS A 122 6.44 11.09 -3.01
C CYS A 122 7.36 9.85 -3.07
N PHE A 123 6.85 8.68 -3.49
CA PHE A 123 7.65 7.48 -3.68
C PHE A 123 8.07 7.31 -5.15
N GLU A 124 9.28 6.78 -5.35
CA GLU A 124 9.75 6.41 -6.69
C GLU A 124 9.00 5.20 -7.26
N ALA A 125 9.28 4.85 -8.52
CA ALA A 125 8.78 3.60 -9.07
C ALA A 125 9.57 2.42 -8.46
N GLY A 126 8.85 1.52 -7.77
CA GLY A 126 9.43 0.29 -7.23
C GLY A 126 9.66 -0.79 -8.28
N ARG A 127 9.25 -0.57 -9.52
CA ARG A 127 9.42 -1.52 -10.62
C ARG A 127 9.72 -0.81 -11.93
N SER A 128 10.46 -1.44 -12.83
CA SER A 128 10.63 -1.00 -14.21
C SER A 128 10.21 -2.04 -15.22
N LEU A 129 9.71 -1.55 -16.36
CA LEU A 129 9.41 -2.33 -17.56
C LEU A 129 10.26 -1.80 -18.71
N ASN A 130 11.29 -2.55 -19.09
CA ASN A 130 12.05 -2.28 -20.31
C ASN A 130 11.30 -2.86 -21.51
N VAL A 131 10.69 -1.99 -22.32
CA VAL A 131 9.84 -2.43 -23.44
C VAL A 131 10.63 -2.95 -24.63
N ASN A 132 11.89 -2.52 -24.79
CA ASN A 132 12.75 -3.01 -25.86
C ASN A 132 13.19 -4.46 -25.60
N LEU A 133 13.37 -4.82 -24.33
CA LEU A 133 13.76 -6.16 -23.89
C LEU A 133 12.58 -7.01 -23.41
N MET A 134 11.39 -6.43 -23.31
CA MET A 134 10.19 -7.02 -22.66
C MET A 134 10.47 -7.57 -21.26
N GLN A 135 11.28 -6.84 -20.48
CA GLN A 135 11.77 -7.29 -19.18
C GLN A 135 11.17 -6.45 -18.04
N LEU A 136 10.69 -7.13 -17.01
CA LEU A 136 10.22 -6.54 -15.77
C LEU A 136 11.28 -6.71 -14.68
N GLU A 137 11.58 -5.65 -13.93
CA GLU A 137 12.60 -5.66 -12.88
C GLU A 137 12.10 -4.89 -11.64
N ASN A 138 12.20 -5.51 -10.46
CA ASN A 138 11.88 -4.88 -9.19
C ASN A 138 13.08 -4.07 -8.69
N ARG A 139 12.83 -2.88 -8.15
CA ARG A 139 13.85 -1.93 -7.67
C ARG A 139 13.86 -1.75 -6.15
N TRP A 140 12.78 -2.18 -5.49
CA TRP A 140 12.67 -2.23 -4.03
C TRP A 140 12.81 -3.67 -3.53
#